data_AF-A0A972XYM2-F1
#
_entry.id   AF-A0A972XYM2-F1
#
_cell.length_a   1.000
_cell.length_b   1.000
_cell.length_c   1.000
_cell.angle_alpha   90.00
_cell.angle_beta   90.00
_cell.angle_gamma   90.00
#
_symmetry.space_group_name_H-M   'P 1'
#
loop_
_entity.id
_entity.type
_entity.pdbx_description
1 polymer ?
#
loop_
_entity_poly.entity_id
_entity_poly.type
_entity_poly.pdbx_seq_one_letter_code
_entity_poly.pdbx_strand_id
1 'polypeptide(L)'
;MNLDELKEMINKDLAIDRSKLSHESAHNPLLYTKYVHIRSEIGLEIKKAEIEKKQVATQRWLYYSGKGGGKVSPIEYSQAELKRVMESDEAIIKVDKKLILLDIQRELVDEAVKAFNMRNFTIRQIIDWEKFTQGSI
;
A
#
# COMPACT_ATOMS: atom_id res chain seq x y z
N MET A 1 0.10 -9.67 -5.23
CA MET A 1 1.19 -9.22 -4.34
C MET A 1 0.65 -9.12 -2.94
N ASN A 2 1.04 -10.05 -2.07
CA ASN A 2 0.74 -9.96 -0.64
C ASN A 2 1.75 -9.05 0.07
N LEU A 3 1.52 -8.76 1.36
CA LEU A 3 2.38 -7.84 2.11
C LEU A 3 3.80 -8.38 2.32
N ASP A 4 3.97 -9.69 2.51
CA ASP A 4 5.27 -10.28 2.79
C ASP A 4 6.13 -10.40 1.53
N GLU A 5 5.54 -10.74 0.39
CA GLU A 5 6.16 -10.66 -0.94
C GLU A 5 6.70 -9.25 -1.23
N LEU A 6 5.92 -8.22 -0.87
CA LEU A 6 6.32 -6.82 -1.06
C LEU A 6 7.53 -6.47 -0.18
N LYS A 7 7.55 -6.91 1.09
CA LYS A 7 8.70 -6.70 1.99
C LYS A 7 9.95 -7.39 1.47
N GLU A 8 9.85 -8.65 1.06
CA GLU A 8 10.97 -9.42 0.53
C GLU A 8 11.55 -8.76 -0.74
N MET A 9 10.67 -8.32 -1.64
CA MET A 9 11.07 -7.61 -2.86
C MET A 9 11.79 -6.29 -2.55
N ILE A 10 11.27 -5.49 -1.62
CA ILE A 10 11.90 -4.23 -1.18
C ILE A 10 13.28 -4.49 -0.57
N ASN A 11 13.39 -5.47 0.34
CA ASN A 11 14.64 -5.81 0.99
C ASN A 11 15.71 -6.24 -0.01
N LYS A 12 15.31 -7.06 -0.99
CA LYS A 12 16.21 -7.52 -2.05
C LYS A 12 16.69 -6.36 -2.92
N ASP A 13 15.78 -5.49 -3.34
CA ASP A 13 16.10 -4.37 -4.22
C ASP A 13 16.90 -3.26 -3.51
N LEU A 14 16.75 -3.10 -2.20
CA LEU A 14 17.52 -2.12 -1.42
C LEU A 14 18.97 -2.52 -1.21
N ALA A 15 19.30 -3.81 -1.25
CA ALA A 15 20.67 -4.28 -1.09
C ALA A 15 21.62 -3.62 -2.10
N ILE A 16 22.85 -3.33 -1.68
CA ILE A 16 23.88 -2.71 -2.52
C ILE A 16 25.00 -3.71 -2.75
N ASP A 17 25.23 -4.12 -4.00
CA ASP A 17 26.42 -4.89 -4.38
C ASP A 17 27.63 -3.95 -4.50
N ARG A 18 28.51 -4.00 -3.48
CA ARG A 18 29.75 -3.21 -3.43
C ARG A 18 30.72 -3.52 -4.55
N SER A 19 30.65 -4.69 -5.18
CA SER A 19 31.53 -5.01 -6.33
C SER A 19 31.12 -4.30 -7.63
N LYS A 20 29.91 -3.71 -7.67
CA LYS A 20 29.30 -3.15 -8.89
C LYS A 20 28.66 -1.77 -8.65
N LEU A 21 29.31 -0.89 -7.88
CA LEU A 21 28.75 0.40 -7.47
C LEU A 21 28.29 1.30 -8.64
N SER A 22 28.98 1.28 -9.78
CA SER A 22 28.56 2.03 -10.97
C SER A 22 27.23 1.52 -11.54
N HIS A 23 27.08 0.20 -11.62
CA HIS A 23 25.81 -0.42 -12.01
C HIS A 23 24.72 -0.11 -10.98
N GLU A 24 25.02 -0.22 -9.69
CA GLU A 24 24.06 0.07 -8.62
C GLU A 24 23.57 1.52 -8.65
N SER A 25 24.46 2.47 -8.95
CA SER A 25 24.12 3.87 -9.13
C SER A 25 23.21 4.09 -10.34
N ALA A 26 23.52 3.47 -11.48
CA ALA A 26 22.70 3.55 -12.68
C ALA A 26 21.34 2.85 -12.55
N HIS A 27 21.28 1.79 -11.74
CA HIS A 27 20.07 0.99 -11.52
C HIS A 27 19.13 1.61 -10.48
N ASN A 28 19.64 2.40 -9.53
CA ASN A 28 18.84 3.00 -8.46
C ASN A 28 17.62 3.82 -8.94
N PRO A 29 17.71 4.67 -9.99
CA PRO A 29 16.55 5.37 -10.55
C PRO A 29 15.49 4.43 -11.14
N LEU A 30 15.89 3.28 -11.70
CA LEU A 30 14.97 2.28 -12.24
C LEU A 30 14.17 1.61 -11.11
N LEU A 31 14.83 1.30 -10.00
CA LEU A 31 14.17 0.80 -8.79
C LEU A 31 13.21 1.84 -8.22
N TYR A 32 13.62 3.11 -8.11
CA TYR A 32 12.73 4.19 -7.69
C TYR A 32 11.46 4.23 -8.56
N THR A 33 11.61 4.23 -9.89
CA THR A 33 10.46 4.23 -10.83
C THR A 33 9.57 3.00 -10.66
N LYS A 34 10.16 1.81 -10.47
CA LYS A 34 9.40 0.57 -10.18
C LYS A 34 8.47 0.76 -8.97
N TYR A 35 8.98 1.29 -7.86
CA TYR A 35 8.17 1.47 -6.64
C TYR A 35 7.18 2.63 -6.75
N VAL A 36 7.46 3.66 -7.55
CA VAL A 36 6.46 4.69 -7.90
C VAL A 36 5.29 4.09 -8.68
N HIS A 37 5.53 3.18 -9.62
CA HIS A 37 4.46 2.49 -10.34
C HIS A 37 3.62 1.60 -9.42
N ILE A 38 4.26 0.78 -8.58
CA ILE A 38 3.57 -0.06 -7.58
C ILE A 38 2.69 0.80 -6.68
N ARG A 39 3.22 1.92 -6.18
CA ARG A 39 2.46 2.88 -5.37
C ARG A 39 1.22 3.42 -6.10
N SER A 40 1.37 3.74 -7.38
CA SER A 40 0.27 4.24 -8.22
C SER A 40 -0.82 3.18 -8.40
N GLU A 41 -0.44 1.92 -8.64
CA GLU A 41 -1.35 0.79 -8.76
C GLU A 41 -2.11 0.53 -7.45
N ILE A 42 -1.41 0.52 -6.30
CA ILE A 42 -2.06 0.41 -4.98
C ILE A 42 -3.05 1.56 -4.77
N GLY A 43 -2.67 2.79 -5.13
CA GLY A 43 -3.56 3.95 -5.05
C GLY A 43 -4.83 3.81 -5.90
N LEU A 44 -4.74 3.18 -7.07
CA LEU A 44 -5.89 2.85 -7.90
C LEU A 44 -6.79 1.81 -7.23
N GLU A 45 -6.21 0.75 -6.67
CA GLU A 45 -6.94 -0.30 -5.96
C GLU A 45 -7.66 0.22 -4.72
N ILE A 46 -7.05 1.15 -3.97
CA ILE A 46 -7.70 1.85 -2.85
C ILE A 46 -8.96 2.57 -3.34
N LYS A 47 -8.85 3.39 -4.39
CA LYS A 47 -10.00 4.13 -4.95
C LYS A 47 -11.13 3.20 -5.39
N LYS A 48 -10.80 2.06 -6.00
CA LYS A 48 -11.79 1.04 -6.38
C LYS A 48 -12.49 0.46 -5.14
N ALA A 49 -11.72 0.10 -4.10
CA ALA A 49 -12.26 -0.45 -2.86
C ALA A 49 -13.10 0.57 -2.07
N GLU A 50 -12.78 1.86 -2.12
CA GLU A 50 -13.61 2.93 -1.53
C GLU A 50 -14.97 3.04 -2.23
N ILE A 51 -15.00 2.93 -3.57
CA ILE A 51 -16.25 2.92 -4.34
C ILE A 51 -17.06 1.66 -4.00
N GLU A 52 -16.42 0.50 -3.97
CA GLU A 52 -17.01 -0.78 -3.57
C GLU A 52 -17.64 -0.67 -2.17
N LYS A 53 -16.92 -0.10 -1.20
CA LYS A 53 -17.43 0.12 0.17
C LYS A 53 -18.70 0.95 0.17
N LYS A 54 -18.74 2.06 -0.59
CA LYS A 54 -19.93 2.92 -0.68
C LYS A 54 -21.14 2.16 -1.24
N GLN A 55 -20.92 1.36 -2.28
CA GLN A 55 -21.96 0.54 -2.90
C GLN A 55 -22.49 -0.52 -1.92
N VAL A 56 -21.59 -1.28 -1.29
CA VAL A 56 -21.96 -2.30 -0.29
C VAL A 56 -22.68 -1.65 0.89
N ALA A 57 -22.17 -0.55 1.43
CA ALA A 57 -22.81 0.17 2.53
C ALA A 57 -24.22 0.64 2.16
N THR A 58 -24.43 1.15 0.94
CA THR A 58 -25.76 1.55 0.48
C THR A 58 -26.72 0.36 0.41
N GLN A 59 -26.27 -0.77 -0.14
CA GLN A 59 -27.07 -2.00 -0.24
C GLN A 59 -27.44 -2.55 1.15
N ARG A 60 -26.48 -2.58 2.07
CA ARG A 60 -26.72 -3.05 3.45
C ARG A 60 -27.61 -2.11 4.22
N TRP A 61 -27.46 -0.80 4.04
CA TRP A 61 -28.36 0.18 4.65
C TRP A 61 -29.80 0.01 4.16
N LEU A 62 -30.03 -0.20 2.86
CA LEU A 62 -31.37 -0.48 2.32
C LEU A 62 -31.97 -1.76 2.91
N TYR A 63 -31.15 -2.78 3.11
CA TYR A 63 -31.56 -4.04 3.74
C TYR A 63 -32.02 -3.85 5.20
N TYR A 64 -31.18 -3.22 6.04
CA TYR A 64 -31.47 -3.05 7.47
C TYR A 64 -32.50 -1.95 7.77
N SER A 65 -32.66 -0.96 6.88
CA SER A 65 -33.67 0.10 7.03
C SER A 65 -35.07 -0.30 6.54
N GLY A 66 -35.23 -1.50 5.97
CA GLY A 66 -36.50 -1.96 5.39
C GLY A 66 -36.89 -1.28 4.07
N LYS A 67 -36.00 -0.45 3.49
CA LYS A 67 -36.26 0.30 2.24
C LYS A 67 -35.82 -0.43 0.98
N GLY A 68 -35.27 -1.64 1.12
CA GLY A 68 -34.88 -2.47 -0.02
C GLY A 68 -36.12 -3.03 -0.73
N GLY A 69 -36.19 -2.88 -2.06
CA GLY A 69 -37.27 -3.45 -2.88
C GLY A 69 -37.26 -4.99 -2.99
N GLY A 70 -36.47 -5.69 -2.17
CA GLY A 70 -36.28 -7.14 -2.20
C GLY A 70 -36.28 -7.74 -0.80
N LYS A 71 -35.26 -8.55 -0.46
CA LYS A 71 -35.08 -9.03 0.92
C LYS A 71 -34.80 -7.83 1.83
N VAL A 72 -35.51 -7.76 2.94
CA VAL A 72 -35.33 -6.79 4.03
C VAL A 72 -35.02 -7.51 5.33
N SER A 73 -34.42 -6.81 6.29
CA SER A 73 -34.26 -7.31 7.65
C SER A 73 -35.63 -7.57 8.28
N PRO A 74 -35.84 -8.71 8.94
CA PRO A 74 -37.06 -8.98 9.71
C PRO A 74 -37.11 -8.17 11.03
N ILE A 75 -35.98 -7.59 11.44
CA ILE A 75 -35.85 -6.75 12.63
C ILE A 75 -35.89 -5.29 12.18
N GLU A 76 -36.75 -4.50 12.82
CA GLU A 76 -36.76 -3.05 12.69
C GLU A 76 -35.74 -2.44 13.67
N TYR A 77 -34.79 -1.69 13.13
CA TYR A 77 -33.77 -1.02 13.92
C TYR A 77 -34.11 0.46 14.07
N SER A 78 -33.90 1.01 15.27
CA SER A 78 -33.81 2.46 15.46
C SER A 78 -32.61 3.03 14.70
N GLN A 79 -32.56 4.35 14.52
CA GLN A 79 -31.42 5.01 13.86
C GLN A 79 -30.08 4.73 14.56
N ALA A 80 -30.08 4.64 15.90
CA ALA A 80 -28.89 4.36 16.68
C ALA A 80 -28.41 2.90 16.49
N GLU A 81 -29.35 1.94 16.48
CA GLU A 81 -29.04 0.53 16.25
C GLU A 81 -28.59 0.28 14.81
N LEU A 82 -29.22 0.95 13.85
CA LEU A 82 -28.86 0.84 12.43
C LEU A 82 -27.39 1.20 12.21
N LYS A 83 -26.90 2.27 12.84
CA LYS A 83 -25.48 2.64 12.77
C LYS A 83 -24.58 1.51 13.31
N ARG A 84 -24.93 0.95 14.47
CA ARG A 84 -24.16 -0.14 15.10
C ARG A 84 -24.15 -1.43 14.28
N VAL A 85 -25.29 -1.80 13.68
CA VAL A 85 -25.40 -2.97 12.81
C VAL A 85 -24.60 -2.78 11.53
N MET A 86 -24.65 -1.59 10.94
CA MET A 86 -23.86 -1.25 9.75
C MET A 86 -22.34 -1.31 10.03
N GLU A 87 -21.89 -0.83 11.19
CA GLU A 87 -20.47 -0.93 11.60
C GLU A 87 -20.00 -2.37 11.82
N SER A 88 -20.93 -3.28 12.13
CA SER A 88 -20.65 -4.70 12.36
C SER A 88 -20.99 -5.61 11.18
N ASP A 89 -21.47 -5.06 10.06
CA ASP A 89 -21.88 -5.84 8.90
C ASP A 89 -20.67 -6.50 8.22
N GLU A 90 -20.73 -7.83 8.07
CA GLU A 90 -19.61 -8.62 7.54
C GLU A 90 -19.19 -8.22 6.12
N ALA A 91 -20.13 -7.79 5.28
CA ALA A 91 -19.81 -7.39 3.91
C ALA A 91 -19.06 -6.06 3.89
N ILE A 92 -19.45 -5.12 4.75
CA ILE A 92 -18.73 -3.84 4.93
C ILE A 92 -17.35 -4.10 5.54
N ILE A 93 -17.29 -4.88 6.62
CA ILE A 93 -16.03 -5.24 7.30
C ILE A 93 -15.05 -5.89 6.33
N LYS A 94 -15.53 -6.74 5.41
CA LYS A 94 -14.67 -7.39 4.41
C LYS A 94 -13.98 -6.37 3.51
N VAL A 95 -14.71 -5.37 3.02
CA VAL A 95 -14.11 -4.30 2.20
C VAL A 95 -13.19 -3.42 3.04
N ASP A 96 -13.53 -3.17 4.31
CA ASP A 96 -12.67 -2.41 5.22
C ASP A 96 -11.34 -3.11 5.51
N LYS A 97 -11.35 -4.42 5.74
CA LYS A 97 -10.12 -5.20 5.89
C LYS A 97 -9.23 -5.11 4.66
N LYS A 98 -9.82 -5.10 3.46
CA LYS A 98 -9.09 -4.92 2.20
C LYS A 98 -8.48 -3.51 2.12
N LEU A 99 -9.23 -2.47 2.46
CA LEU A 99 -8.72 -1.09 2.49
C LEU A 99 -7.56 -0.94 3.48
N ILE A 100 -7.69 -1.46 4.69
CA ILE A 100 -6.64 -1.44 5.71
C ILE A 100 -5.35 -2.10 5.18
N LEU A 101 -5.46 -3.26 4.55
CA LEU A 101 -4.30 -3.94 3.98
C LEU A 101 -3.63 -3.12 2.86
N LEU A 102 -4.44 -2.53 1.97
CA LEU A 102 -3.93 -1.69 0.89
C LEU A 102 -3.24 -0.42 1.42
N ASP A 103 -3.77 0.19 2.48
CA ASP A 103 -3.15 1.36 3.13
C ASP A 103 -1.79 0.99 3.74
N ILE A 104 -1.70 -0.14 4.46
CA ILE A 104 -0.41 -0.65 4.99
C ILE A 104 0.59 -0.90 3.85
N GLN A 105 0.14 -1.49 2.74
CA GLN A 105 0.99 -1.70 1.57
C GLN A 105 1.45 -0.37 0.96
N ARG A 106 0.58 0.64 0.86
CA ARG A 106 0.93 1.97 0.36
C ARG A 106 1.98 2.63 1.24
N GLU A 107 1.80 2.62 2.56
CA GLU A 107 2.74 3.19 3.53
C GLU A 107 4.13 2.52 3.42
N LEU A 108 4.16 1.20 3.29
CA LEU A 108 5.41 0.46 3.09
C LEU A 108 6.13 0.88 1.80
N VAL A 109 5.40 1.07 0.69
CA VAL A 109 6.00 1.53 -0.56
C VAL A 109 6.45 2.98 -0.48
N ASP A 110 5.72 3.85 0.23
CA ASP A 110 6.12 5.24 0.47
C ASP A 110 7.47 5.31 1.20
N GLU A 111 7.65 4.48 2.23
CA GLU A 111 8.94 4.36 2.93
C GLU A 111 10.04 3.76 2.03
N ALA A 112 9.72 2.76 1.21
CA ALA A 112 10.67 2.20 0.25
C ALA A 112 11.16 3.25 -0.76
N VAL A 113 10.25 4.06 -1.32
CA VAL A 113 10.59 5.16 -2.25
C VAL A 113 11.55 6.17 -1.61
N LYS A 114 11.34 6.52 -0.33
CA LYS A 114 12.28 7.36 0.44
C LYS A 114 13.63 6.65 0.62
N ALA A 115 13.61 5.36 0.94
CA ALA A 115 14.83 4.57 1.10
C ALA A 115 15.66 4.51 -0.21
N PHE A 116 15.03 4.39 -1.39
CA PHE A 116 15.75 4.45 -2.67
C PHE A 116 16.36 5.83 -2.95
N ASN A 117 15.72 6.92 -2.52
CA ASN A 117 16.34 8.24 -2.57
C ASN A 117 17.58 8.31 -1.67
N MET A 118 17.48 7.79 -0.44
CA MET A 118 18.63 7.72 0.49
C MET A 118 19.75 6.82 -0.05
N ARG A 119 19.41 5.70 -0.68
CA ARG A 119 20.33 4.73 -1.26
C ARG A 119 21.29 5.36 -2.27
N ASN A 120 20.82 6.32 -3.07
CA ASN A 120 21.69 7.06 -4.00
C ASN A 120 22.84 7.80 -3.28
N PHE A 121 22.54 8.45 -2.15
CA PHE A 121 23.55 9.13 -1.34
C PHE A 121 24.49 8.14 -0.65
N THR A 122 23.98 6.98 -0.22
CA THR A 122 24.81 5.91 0.36
C THR A 122 25.80 5.37 -0.66
N ILE A 123 25.38 5.09 -1.89
CA ILE A 123 26.26 4.62 -2.96
C ILE A 123 27.38 5.62 -3.22
N ARG A 124 27.04 6.93 -3.30
CA ARG A 124 28.04 7.98 -3.47
C ARG A 124 29.07 8.00 -2.33
N GLN A 125 28.61 7.94 -1.08
CA GLN A 125 29.49 7.89 0.08
C GLN A 125 30.43 6.67 0.08
N ILE A 126 29.95 5.51 -0.38
CA ILE A 126 30.79 4.32 -0.53
C ILE A 126 31.87 4.56 -1.59
N ILE A 127 31.50 5.11 -2.76
CA ILE A 127 32.46 5.42 -3.84
C ILE A 127 33.52 6.43 -3.36
N ASP A 128 33.11 7.48 -2.65
CA ASP A 128 34.02 8.51 -2.15
C ASP A 128 34.97 7.92 -1.09
N TRP A 129 34.48 7.03 -0.22
CA TRP A 129 35.33 6.29 0.72
C TRP A 129 36.35 5.39 0.02
N GLU A 130 35.95 4.67 -1.02
CA GLU A 130 36.86 3.82 -1.79
C GLU A 130 37.97 4.64 -2.47
N LYS A 131 37.62 5.77 -3.09
CA LYS A 131 38.61 6.71 -3.67
C LYS A 131 39.61 7.19 -2.63
N PHE A 132 39.11 7.60 -1.45
CA PHE A 132 39.95 8.02 -0.33
C PHE A 132 40.94 6.92 0.08
N THR A 133 40.46 5.67 0.24
CA THR A 133 41.34 4.55 0.63
C THR A 133 42.39 4.19 -0.43
N GLN A 134 42.13 4.50 -1.71
CA GLN A 134 43.06 4.27 -2.82
C GLN A 134 44.04 5.43 -3.04
N GLY A 135 43.99 6.48 -2.19
CA GLY A 135 44.86 7.66 -2.32
C GLY A 135 44.52 8.57 -3.50
N SER A 136 43.35 8.37 -4.12
CA SER A 136 42.81 9.26 -5.15
C SER A 136 41.98 10.34 -4.47
N ILE A 137 42.61 11.47 -4.15
CA ILE A 137 41.93 12.70 -3.66
C ILE A 137 41.36 13.47 -4.85
#